data_AF-A0A7C1RCB3-F1
#
_entry.id   AF-A0A7C1RCB3-F1
#
_cell.length_a   1.000
_cell.length_b   1.000
_cell.length_c   1.000
_cell.angle_alpha   90.00
_cell.angle_beta   90.00
_cell.angle_gamma   90.00
#
_symmetry.space_group_name_H-M   'P 1'
#
loop_
_entity.id
_entity.type
_entity.pdbx_description
1 polymer ?
#
loop_
_entity_poly.entity_id
_entity_poly.type
_entity_poly.pdbx_seq_one_letter_code
_entity_poly.pdbx_strand_id
1 'polypeptide(L)' 'MTEPLTPKQWRKTLEQFDLWNERIMLAYCAAFGLPPSLLDIGCGTAAMVKLARRLSIDAIGIDLIENEEPDI' A
#
# COMPACT_ATOMS: atom_id res chain seq x y z
N MET A 1 10.36 -9.18 28.04
CA MET A 1 9.65 -8.39 27.02
C MET A 1 10.53 -8.39 25.79
N THR A 2 10.03 -8.81 24.63
CA THR A 2 10.73 -8.64 23.35
C THR A 2 10.78 -7.16 23.00
N GLU A 3 11.92 -6.67 22.52
CA GLU A 3 12.03 -5.29 22.05
C GLU A 3 11.03 -5.02 20.92
N PRO A 4 10.44 -3.81 20.86
CA PRO A 4 9.56 -3.43 19.77
C PRO A 4 10.33 -3.39 18.43
N LEU A 5 9.65 -3.81 17.36
CA LEU A 5 10.23 -3.81 16.02
C LEU A 5 10.52 -2.39 15.55
N THR A 6 11.62 -2.20 14.84
CA THR A 6 11.86 -0.94 14.12
C THR A 6 10.87 -0.79 12.96
N PRO A 7 10.59 0.43 12.47
CA PRO A 7 9.71 0.64 11.31
C PRO A 7 10.08 -0.22 10.10
N LYS A 8 11.38 -0.37 9.82
CA LYS A 8 11.89 -1.22 8.74
C LYS A 8 11.62 -2.72 8.97
N GLN A 9 11.82 -3.19 10.19
CA GLN A 9 11.50 -4.57 10.56
C GLN A 9 9.99 -4.84 10.48
N TRP A 10 9.18 -3.87 10.92
CA TRP A 10 7.74 -3.94 10.81
C TRP A 10 7.28 -3.99 9.35
N ARG A 11 7.81 -3.12 8.47
CA ARG A 11 7.50 -3.17 7.03
C ARG A 11 7.74 -4.56 6.43
N LYS A 12 8.86 -5.19 6.80
CA LYS A 12 9.20 -6.54 6.30
C LYS A 12 8.19 -7.61 6.72
N THR A 13 7.53 -7.48 7.87
CA THR A 13 6.47 -8.44 8.26
C THR A 13 5.19 -8.25 7.45
N LEU A 14 5.02 -7.08 6.79
CA LEU A 14 3.85 -6.77 5.97
C LEU A 14 3.97 -7.26 4.53
N GLU A 15 5.18 -7.37 3.98
CA GLU A 15 5.44 -7.77 2.58
C GLU A 15 4.74 -9.08 2.16
N GLN A 16 4.57 -10.02 3.10
CA GLN A 16 3.87 -11.29 2.84
C GLN A 16 2.38 -11.10 2.46
N PHE A 17 1.79 -9.93 2.74
CA PHE A 17 0.40 -9.60 2.44
C PHE A 17 0.23 -8.80 1.16
N ASP A 18 1.32 -8.37 0.51
CA ASP A 18 1.26 -7.49 -0.67
C ASP A 18 0.39 -8.05 -1.79
N LEU A 19 0.53 -9.35 -2.08
CA LEU A 19 -0.28 -10.01 -3.11
C LEU A 19 -1.77 -10.01 -2.76
N TRP A 20 -2.13 -10.13 -1.49
CA TRP A 20 -3.53 -10.09 -1.06
C TRP A 20 -4.10 -8.68 -1.14
N ASN A 21 -3.29 -7.68 -0.79
CA ASN A 21 -3.62 -6.27 -0.94
C ASN A 21 -3.84 -5.88 -2.42
N GLU A 22 -2.98 -6.35 -3.32
CA GLU A 22 -3.17 -6.16 -4.76
C GLU A 22 -4.46 -6.84 -5.25
N ARG A 23 -4.74 -8.06 -4.81
CA ARG A 23 -5.94 -8.81 -5.21
C ARG A 23 -7.22 -8.13 -4.77
N ILE A 24 -7.29 -7.61 -3.54
CA ILE A 24 -8.50 -6.94 -3.07
C ILE A 24 -8.73 -5.62 -3.82
N MET A 25 -7.66 -4.89 -4.16
CA MET A 25 -7.76 -3.70 -5.00
C MET A 25 -8.24 -4.03 -6.42
N LEU A 26 -7.71 -5.09 -7.04
CA LEU A 26 -8.20 -5.56 -8.34
C LEU A 26 -9.66 -5.99 -8.29
N ALA A 27 -10.08 -6.68 -7.23
CA ALA A 27 -11.48 -7.06 -7.04
C ALA A 27 -12.39 -5.84 -6.91
N TYR A 28 -11.96 -4.81 -6.18
CA TYR A 28 -12.67 -3.53 -6.10
C TYR A 28 -12.80 -2.89 -7.50
N CYS A 29 -11.70 -2.76 -8.23
CA CYS A 29 -11.71 -2.19 -9.58
C CYS A 29 -12.57 -3.00 -10.56
N ALA A 30 -12.59 -4.33 -10.43
CA ALA A 30 -13.42 -5.19 -11.27
C ALA A 30 -14.92 -5.00 -10.98
N ALA A 31 -15.29 -4.77 -9.72
CA ALA A 31 -16.67 -4.57 -9.31
C ALA A 31 -17.21 -3.17 -9.62
N PHE A 32 -16.36 -2.13 -9.51
CA PHE A 32 -16.79 -0.73 -9.54
C PHE A 32 -16.17 0.10 -10.66
N GLY A 33 -15.26 -0.47 -11.45
CA GLY A 33 -14.43 0.25 -12.40
C GLY A 33 -13.22 0.92 -11.73
N LEU A 34 -12.39 1.58 -12.55
CA LEU A 34 -11.21 2.31 -12.06
C LEU A 34 -11.66 3.65 -11.47
N PRO A 35 -11.41 3.94 -10.18
CA PRO A 35 -11.67 5.27 -9.63
C PRO A 35 -10.68 6.29 -10.21
N PRO A 36 -11.03 7.59 -10.24
CA PRO A 36 -10.10 8.62 -10.69
C PRO A 36 -8.91 8.81 -9.74
N SER A 37 -9.11 8.56 -8.44
CA SER A 37 -8.06 8.70 -7.42
C SER A 37 -8.20 7.71 -6.26
N LEU A 38 -7.11 7.51 -5.52
CA LEU A 38 -7.02 6.64 -4.33
C LEU A 38 -6.24 7.34 -3.21
N LEU A 39 -6.80 7.36 -2.00
CA LEU A 39 -6.07 7.66 -0.76
C LEU A 39 -5.98 6.38 0.08
N ASP A 40 -4.77 5.88 0.30
CA ASP A 40 -4.51 4.67 1.07
C ASP A 40 -3.89 5.03 2.44
N ILE A 41 -4.70 4.91 3.50
CA ILE A 41 -4.31 5.27 4.88
C ILE A 41 -3.86 4.01 5.60
N GLY A 42 -2.64 4.00 6.12
CA GLY A 42 -2.00 2.79 6.63
C GLY A 42 -1.50 1.91 5.48
N CYS A 43 -0.89 2.53 4.47
CA CYS A 43 -0.54 1.85 3.21
C CYS A 43 0.59 0.81 3.33
N GLY A 44 1.29 0.74 4.48
CA GLY A 44 2.32 -0.26 4.78
C GLY A 44 3.49 -0.25 3.80
N THR A 45 3.50 -1.23 2.89
CA THR A 45 4.50 -1.40 1.81
C THR A 45 4.18 -0.58 0.55
N ALA A 46 3.03 0.11 0.56
CA ALA A 46 2.43 0.81 -0.56
C ALA A 46 2.05 -0.10 -1.74
N ALA A 47 1.85 -1.41 -1.53
CA ALA A 47 1.48 -2.36 -2.59
C ALA A 47 0.23 -1.92 -3.38
N MET A 48 -0.85 -1.51 -2.68
CA MET A 48 -2.08 -1.04 -3.34
C MET A 48 -1.87 0.27 -4.08
N VAL A 49 -1.13 1.22 -3.50
CA VAL A 49 -0.80 2.52 -4.14
C VAL A 49 0.00 2.30 -5.43
N LYS A 50 1.04 1.45 -5.39
CA LYS A 50 1.86 1.12 -6.56
C LYS A 50 1.02 0.46 -7.65
N LEU A 51 0.15 -0.48 -7.29
CA LEU A 51 -0.79 -1.08 -8.23
C LEU A 51 -1.77 -0.04 -8.81
N ALA A 52 -2.35 0.81 -7.97
CA ALA A 52 -3.29 1.84 -8.40
C ALA A 52 -2.66 2.79 -9.43
N ARG A 53 -1.43 3.25 -9.19
CA ARG A 53 -0.67 4.07 -10.16
C ARG A 53 -0.42 3.34 -11.48
N ARG A 54 -0.11 2.03 -11.44
CA ARG A 54 0.02 1.20 -12.66
C ARG A 54 -1.29 1.06 -13.44
N LEU A 55 -2.43 1.20 -12.77
CA LEU A 55 -3.76 1.24 -13.37
C LEU A 55 -4.19 2.67 -13.77
N SER A 56 -3.27 3.64 -13.75
CA SER A 56 -3.51 5.05 -14.05
C SER A 56 -4.50 5.75 -13.11
N ILE A 57 -4.59 5.28 -11.87
CA ILE A 57 -5.33 5.93 -10.78
C ILE A 57 -4.38 6.92 -10.09
N ASP A 58 -4.85 8.15 -9.85
CA ASP A 58 -4.11 9.15 -9.07
C ASP A 58 -4.07 8.75 -7.59
N ALA A 59 -2.96 8.15 -7.15
CA ALA A 59 -2.90 7.49 -5.85
C ALA A 59 -1.81 8.04 -4.92
N ILE A 60 -2.20 8.24 -3.66
CA ILE A 60 -1.34 8.68 -2.55
C ILE A 60 -1.49 7.69 -1.39
N GLY A 61 -0.36 7.28 -0.81
CA GLY A 61 -0.30 6.47 0.41
C GLY A 61 0.24 7.26 1.59
N ILE A 62 -0.35 7.08 2.77
CA ILE A 62 0.12 7.68 4.02
C ILE A 62 0.27 6.57 5.05
N ASP A 63 1.43 6.52 5.72
CA ASP A 63 1.67 5.59 6.82
C ASP A 63 2.55 6.23 7.90
N LEU A 64 2.48 5.71 9.11
CA LEU A 64 3.39 6.04 10.21
C LEU A 64 4.75 5.37 10.05
N ILE A 65 4.84 4.29 9.27
CA ILE A 65 6.10 3.63 8.91
C ILE A 65 6.84 4.51 7.91
N GLU A 66 7.98 5.05 8.33
CA GLU A 66 8.82 5.91 7.49
C GLU A 66 9.17 5.24 6.15
N ASN A 67 8.75 5.84 5.03
CA ASN A 67 9.14 5.40 3.69
C ASN A 67 10.58 5.86 3.43
N GLU A 68 11.44 4.96 2.92
CA GLU A 68 12.83 5.32 2.60
C GLU A 68 12.91 6.29 1.39
N GLU A 69 11.82 6.49 0.64
CA GLU A 69 11.71 7.54 -0.37
C GLU A 69 10.31 8.21 -0.32
N PRO A 70 10.22 9.55 -0.45
CA PRO A 70 8.97 10.18 -0.81
C PRO A 70 8.73 9.88 -2.29
N ASP A 71 7.78 8.98 -2.58
CA ASP A 71 7.31 8.76 -3.94
C ASP A 71 6.64 10.04 -4.46
N ILE A 72 7.44 10.93 -5.07
CA ILE A 72 6.98 11.98 -5.99
C ILE A 72 6.76 11.35 -7.36
#